data_AF-A0A2D7BTH9-F1
#
_entry.id   AF-A0A2D7BTH9-F1
#
_cell.length_a   1.000
_cell.length_b   1.000
_cell.length_c   1.000
_cell.angle_alpha   90.00
_cell.angle_beta   90.00
_cell.angle_gamma   90.00
#
_symmetry.space_group_name_H-M   'P 1'
#
loop_
_entity.id
_entity.type
_entity.pdbx_description
1 polymer ?
#
loop_
_entity_poly.entity_id
_entity_poly.type
_entity_poly.pdbx_seq_one_letter_code
_entity_poly.pdbx_strand_id
1 'polypeptide(L)'
;MPYIGQGLQQGRRQLHTFTATASQTTFNVSYSPGYVDVYQNGILLAPSDYTATNGTSVVLGVGAAVSDEITIIAQHLFSVADVVSASTGGTFAGDVTMTGNLTVQGTTITVDTSTA
;
A
#
# COMPACT_ATOMS: atom_id res chain seq x y z
N MET A 1 -2.98 -14.22 -18.97
CA MET A 1 -1.79 -13.64 -18.30
C MET A 1 -2.21 -13.25 -16.90
N PRO A 2 -1.68 -13.90 -15.85
CA PRO A 2 -1.92 -13.47 -14.48
C PRO A 2 -1.38 -12.05 -14.33
N TYR A 3 -2.22 -11.17 -13.83
CA TYR A 3 -1.92 -9.76 -13.69
C TYR A 3 -1.00 -9.58 -12.47
N ILE A 4 0.28 -9.26 -12.72
CA ILE A 4 1.30 -9.06 -11.68
C ILE A 4 1.24 -7.62 -11.15
N GLY A 5 0.16 -7.27 -10.45
CA GLY A 5 0.01 -5.99 -9.77
C GLY A 5 -1.42 -5.67 -9.38
N GLN A 6 -1.64 -4.49 -8.79
CA GLN A 6 -2.95 -4.02 -8.34
C GLN A 6 -3.61 -3.24 -9.49
N GLY A 7 -4.91 -3.43 -9.72
CA GLY A 7 -5.63 -3.10 -10.96
C GLY A 7 -5.31 -1.73 -11.59
N LEU A 8 -5.46 -1.63 -12.92
CA LEU A 8 -5.17 -0.45 -13.76
C LEU A 8 -5.88 0.86 -13.34
N GLN A 9 -6.75 0.83 -12.33
CA GLN A 9 -7.44 2.00 -11.80
C GLN A 9 -6.70 2.72 -10.65
N GLN A 10 -5.69 2.13 -10.01
CA GLN A 10 -5.07 2.71 -8.82
C GLN A 10 -3.58 2.99 -9.05
N GLY A 11 -3.29 4.18 -9.59
CA GLY A 11 -1.91 4.68 -9.64
C GLY A 11 -1.32 4.72 -8.22
N ARG A 12 -0.02 4.38 -8.08
CA ARG A 12 0.70 4.38 -6.78
C ARG A 12 0.57 5.69 -5.96
N ARG A 13 0.10 6.75 -6.61
CA ARG A 13 -0.26 8.04 -6.04
C ARG A 13 -1.61 8.49 -6.62
N GLN A 14 -2.56 8.81 -5.77
CA GLN A 14 -3.87 9.35 -6.11
C GLN A 14 -4.03 10.73 -5.49
N LEU A 15 -4.63 11.66 -6.24
CA LEU A 15 -4.94 13.01 -5.78
C LEU A 15 -6.44 13.10 -5.55
N HIS A 16 -6.83 13.56 -4.38
CA HIS A 16 -8.22 13.81 -4.00
C HIS A 16 -8.36 15.27 -3.60
N THR A 17 -9.35 15.98 -4.14
CA THR A 17 -9.63 17.37 -3.81
C THR A 17 -11.04 17.48 -3.24
N PHE A 18 -11.16 18.20 -2.13
CA PHE A 18 -12.41 18.46 -1.44
C PHE A 18 -12.59 19.96 -1.25
N THR A 19 -13.81 20.44 -1.41
CA THR A 19 -14.21 21.76 -0.90
C THR A 19 -14.82 21.56 0.48
N ALA A 20 -14.19 22.13 1.50
CA ALA A 20 -14.59 21.95 2.88
C ALA A 20 -15.93 22.66 3.18
N THR A 21 -16.73 22.00 4.02
CA THR A 21 -17.85 22.65 4.71
C THR A 21 -17.36 23.34 5.99
N ALA A 22 -18.17 24.22 6.56
CA ALA A 22 -17.77 25.02 7.72
C ALA A 22 -17.34 24.13 8.91
N SER A 23 -16.09 24.31 9.36
CA SER A 23 -15.48 23.56 10.46
C SER A 23 -15.38 22.04 10.22
N GLN A 24 -15.31 21.60 8.95
CA GLN A 24 -15.11 20.20 8.63
C GLN A 24 -13.69 19.75 8.97
N THR A 25 -13.57 18.63 9.68
CA THR A 25 -12.28 18.04 10.08
C THR A 25 -11.98 16.73 9.36
N THR A 26 -13.00 15.94 9.02
CA THR A 26 -12.83 14.59 8.49
C THR A 26 -13.03 14.52 6.98
N PHE A 27 -12.06 13.89 6.30
CA PHE A 27 -12.06 13.62 4.87
C PHE A 27 -11.79 12.12 4.63
N ASN A 28 -12.69 11.43 3.94
CA ASN A 28 -12.57 10.00 3.68
C ASN A 28 -11.74 9.76 2.42
N VAL A 29 -10.58 9.11 2.58
CA VAL A 29 -9.62 8.80 1.51
C VAL A 29 -8.90 7.51 1.86
N SER A 30 -8.76 6.59 0.91
CA SER A 30 -7.97 5.37 1.11
C SER A 30 -6.49 5.62 0.83
N TYR A 31 -5.61 5.24 1.75
CA TYR A 31 -4.15 5.40 1.67
C TYR A 31 -3.43 4.31 2.48
N SER A 32 -2.13 4.12 2.25
CA SER A 32 -1.27 3.36 3.16
C SER A 32 -0.82 4.25 4.32
N PRO A 33 -1.03 3.86 5.60
CA PRO A 33 -0.62 4.67 6.75
C PRO A 33 0.83 5.14 6.66
N GLY A 34 1.06 6.43 6.93
CA GLY A 34 2.38 7.07 6.76
C GLY A 34 2.71 7.53 5.35
N TYR A 35 1.87 7.24 4.34
CA TYR A 35 2.06 7.63 2.94
C TYR A 35 0.92 8.53 2.45
N VAL A 36 0.79 9.71 3.08
CA VAL A 36 -0.24 10.70 2.76
C VAL A 36 0.28 12.11 3.00
N ASP A 37 0.07 13.00 2.02
CA ASP A 37 0.33 14.44 2.14
C ASP A 37 -1.00 15.19 2.08
N VAL A 38 -1.17 16.17 2.97
CA VAL A 38 -2.42 16.94 3.10
C VAL A 38 -2.13 18.41 2.89
N TYR A 39 -2.86 19.03 1.97
CA TYR A 39 -2.73 20.43 1.63
C TYR A 39 -4.05 21.15 1.95
N GLN A 40 -3.95 22.34 2.54
CA GLN A 40 -5.07 23.26 2.70
C GLN A 40 -4.78 24.52 1.88
N ASN A 41 -5.64 24.83 0.91
CA ASN A 41 -5.48 25.95 -0.02
C ASN A 41 -4.10 25.99 -0.69
N GLY A 42 -3.53 24.81 -0.98
CA GLY A 42 -2.21 24.64 -1.59
C GLY A 42 -1.03 24.64 -0.63
N ILE A 43 -1.24 24.84 0.68
CA ILE A 43 -0.18 24.80 1.71
C ILE A 43 -0.11 23.39 2.29
N LEU A 44 1.07 22.76 2.25
CA LEU A 44 1.32 21.47 2.92
C LEU A 44 1.20 21.65 4.44
N LEU A 45 0.30 20.89 5.07
CA LEU A 45 0.13 20.85 6.52
C LEU A 45 1.24 20.05 7.18
N ALA A 46 1.62 20.41 8.41
CA ALA A 46 2.56 19.61 9.17
C ALA A 46 1.88 18.30 9.61
N PRO A 47 2.63 17.18 9.76
CA PRO A 47 2.08 15.92 10.27
C PRO A 47 1.43 16.03 11.66
N SER A 48 1.75 17.07 12.44
CA SER A 48 1.11 17.37 13.72
C SER A 48 -0.30 17.96 13.58
N ASP A 49 -0.62 18.53 12.42
CA ASP A 49 -1.87 19.27 12.19
C ASP A 49 -3.01 18.37 11.70
N TYR A 50 -2.74 17.08 11.49
CA TYR A 50 -3.75 16.08 11.11
C TYR A 50 -3.41 14.68 11.63
N THR A 51 -4.43 13.82 11.73
CA THR A 51 -4.31 12.39 12.04
C THR A 51 -4.70 11.57 10.82
N ALA A 52 -3.79 10.69 10.37
CA ALA A 52 -4.00 9.81 9.23
C ALA A 52 -3.31 8.44 9.43
N THR A 53 -3.82 7.65 10.37
CA THR A 53 -3.21 6.37 10.79
C THR A 53 -4.05 5.14 10.46
N ASN A 54 -5.31 5.31 10.04
CA ASN A 54 -6.25 4.21 9.82
C ASN A 54 -6.30 3.73 8.36
N GLY A 55 -5.67 4.44 7.42
CA GLY A 55 -5.65 4.12 5.99
C GLY A 55 -6.95 4.42 5.23
N THR A 56 -7.94 5.04 5.86
CA THR A 56 -9.27 5.27 5.28
C THR A 56 -9.84 6.67 5.50
N SER A 57 -9.29 7.45 6.45
CA SER A 57 -9.64 8.85 6.62
C SER A 57 -8.46 9.70 7.10
N VAL A 58 -8.54 11.00 6.80
CA VAL A 58 -7.67 12.05 7.30
C VAL A 58 -8.53 12.98 8.18
N VAL A 59 -8.07 13.28 9.38
CA VAL A 59 -8.75 14.16 10.34
C VAL A 59 -7.85 15.35 10.67
N LEU A 60 -8.25 16.56 10.30
CA LEU A 60 -7.53 17.79 10.66
C LEU A 60 -7.67 18.08 12.15
N GLY A 61 -6.61 18.59 12.79
CA GLY A 61 -6.63 19.05 14.18
C GLY A 61 -7.46 20.32 14.38
N VAL A 62 -7.56 21.15 13.34
CA VAL A 62 -8.43 22.33 13.29
C VAL A 62 -9.38 22.20 12.10
N GLY A 63 -10.66 22.51 12.30
CA GLY A 63 -11.65 22.44 11.22
C GLY A 63 -11.34 23.42 10.11
N ALA A 64 -11.38 22.95 8.86
CA ALA A 64 -11.25 23.79 7.69
C ALA A 64 -12.45 24.75 7.58
N ALA A 65 -12.20 25.97 7.08
CA ALA A 65 -13.25 26.94 6.86
C ALA A 65 -14.12 26.51 5.66
N VAL A 66 -15.33 27.08 5.57
CA VAL A 66 -16.17 26.87 4.40
C VAL A 66 -15.42 27.35 3.15
N SER A 67 -15.50 26.55 2.08
CA SER A 67 -14.84 26.81 0.80
C SER A 67 -13.32 26.69 0.78
N ASP A 68 -12.68 26.29 1.88
CA ASP A 68 -11.27 25.86 1.83
C ASP A 68 -11.14 24.65 0.89
N GLU A 69 -10.06 24.63 0.10
CA GLU A 69 -9.70 23.48 -0.71
C GLU A 69 -8.76 22.57 0.07
N ILE A 70 -9.19 21.34 0.32
CA ILE A 70 -8.35 20.29 0.91
C ILE A 70 -7.91 19.35 -0.20
N THR A 71 -6.61 19.30 -0.47
CA THR A 71 -6.01 18.37 -1.42
C THR A 71 -5.23 17.29 -0.67
N ILE A 72 -5.58 16.04 -0.89
CA ILE A 72 -4.94 14.88 -0.26
C ILE A 72 -4.25 14.05 -1.35
N ILE A 73 -2.93 13.92 -1.22
CA ILE A 73 -2.14 13.01 -2.05
C ILE A 73 -1.99 11.70 -1.27
N ALA A 74 -2.81 10.71 -1.65
CA ALA A 74 -2.80 9.38 -1.07
C ALA A 74 -1.89 8.45 -1.86
N GLN A 75 -1.03 7.72 -1.18
CA GLN A 75 -0.16 6.73 -1.81
C GLN A 75 -0.47 5.34 -1.27
N HIS A 76 -0.30 4.35 -2.13
CA HIS A 76 -0.50 2.94 -1.79
C HIS A 76 0.80 2.18 -1.98
N LEU A 77 1.16 1.39 -0.97
CA LEU A 77 2.29 0.49 -1.08
C LEU A 77 1.97 -0.63 -2.07
N PHE A 78 2.95 -0.93 -2.90
CA PHE A 78 2.93 -2.12 -3.74
C PHE A 78 3.57 -3.26 -2.94
N SER A 79 2.84 -4.35 -2.79
CA SER A 79 3.38 -5.62 -2.33
C SER A 79 2.99 -6.70 -3.32
N VAL A 80 3.88 -7.67 -3.54
CA VAL A 80 3.57 -8.85 -4.34
C VAL A 80 3.11 -9.93 -3.35
N ALA A 81 1.81 -10.23 -3.36
CA ALA A 81 1.31 -11.42 -2.70
C ALA A 81 1.83 -12.62 -3.50
N ASP A 82 2.53 -13.54 -2.84
CA ASP A 82 3.06 -14.78 -3.43
C ASP A 82 4.43 -14.67 -4.14
N VAL A 83 5.46 -14.30 -3.38
CA VAL A 83 6.87 -14.40 -3.78
C VAL A 83 7.68 -15.17 -2.74
N VAL A 84 8.62 -16.00 -3.20
CA VAL A 84 9.59 -16.67 -2.34
C VAL A 84 10.81 -15.77 -2.16
N SER A 85 11.22 -15.54 -0.91
CA SER A 85 12.36 -14.66 -0.61
C SER A 85 13.66 -15.28 -1.10
N ALA A 86 14.51 -14.49 -1.78
CA ALA A 86 15.84 -14.94 -2.18
C ALA A 86 16.79 -15.10 -0.97
N SER A 87 16.65 -14.26 0.06
CA SER A 87 17.56 -14.25 1.23
C SER A 87 17.08 -15.14 2.37
N THR A 88 15.78 -15.35 2.48
CA THR A 88 15.15 -16.07 3.60
C THR A 88 14.51 -17.38 3.16
N GLY A 89 14.34 -17.60 1.85
CA GLY A 89 13.66 -18.76 1.30
C GLY A 89 12.13 -18.69 1.46
N GLY A 90 11.49 -19.84 1.36
CA GLY A 90 10.03 -20.02 1.47
C GLY A 90 9.60 -21.37 0.89
N THR A 91 8.28 -21.59 0.83
CA THR A 91 7.68 -22.84 0.32
C THR A 91 6.90 -22.55 -0.95
N PHE A 92 7.10 -23.38 -1.97
CA PHE A 92 6.16 -23.49 -3.09
C PHE A 92 5.10 -24.53 -2.72
N ALA A 93 3.82 -24.16 -2.70
CA ALA A 93 2.74 -25.05 -2.27
C ALA A 93 2.30 -26.06 -3.35
N GLY A 94 2.73 -25.85 -4.59
CA GLY A 94 2.46 -26.75 -5.72
C GLY A 94 3.73 -27.21 -6.41
N ASP A 95 3.56 -28.02 -7.45
CA ASP A 95 4.66 -28.60 -8.20
C ASP A 95 5.56 -27.53 -8.83
N VAL A 96 6.87 -27.71 -8.68
CA VAL A 96 7.89 -26.85 -9.28
C VAL A 96 8.60 -27.62 -10.38
N THR A 97 8.35 -27.25 -11.63
CA THR A 97 9.06 -27.82 -12.80
C THR A 97 10.33 -27.02 -13.09
N MET A 98 11.48 -27.70 -13.12
CA MET A 98 12.76 -27.11 -13.51
C MET A 98 13.23 -27.71 -14.85
N THR A 99 13.29 -26.89 -15.90
CA THR A 99 13.68 -27.34 -17.26
C THR A 99 15.19 -27.41 -17.47
N GLY A 100 15.96 -26.77 -16.60
CA GLY A 100 17.42 -26.79 -16.58
C GLY A 100 18.00 -27.50 -15.36
N ASN A 101 19.23 -27.16 -15.01
CA ASN A 101 19.91 -27.75 -13.86
C ASN A 101 19.39 -27.17 -12.53
N LEU A 102 19.14 -28.02 -11.55
CA LEU A 102 18.95 -27.62 -10.15
C LEU A 102 20.28 -27.72 -9.39
N THR A 103 20.67 -26.64 -8.71
CA THR A 103 21.83 -26.63 -7.80
C THR A 103 21.34 -26.35 -6.38
N VAL A 104 21.55 -27.28 -5.45
CA VAL A 104 21.18 -27.13 -4.04
C VAL A 104 22.43 -26.87 -3.21
N GLN A 105 22.48 -25.74 -2.52
CA GLN A 105 23.58 -25.40 -1.60
C GLN A 105 23.10 -25.65 -0.16
N GLY A 106 23.63 -26.69 0.45
CA GLY A 106 23.26 -27.18 1.78
C GLY A 106 23.78 -28.61 1.98
N THR A 107 23.80 -29.09 3.22
CA THR A 107 24.30 -30.43 3.54
C THR A 107 23.22 -31.51 3.55
N THR A 108 21.95 -31.12 3.43
CA THR A 108 20.80 -32.04 3.57
C THR A 108 19.79 -31.78 2.46
N ILE A 109 19.35 -32.86 1.81
CA ILE A 109 18.23 -32.88 0.87
C ILE A 109 17.26 -33.93 1.39
N THR A 110 16.02 -33.52 1.64
CA THR A 110 14.94 -34.44 2.01
C THR A 110 13.95 -34.49 0.85
N VAL A 111 13.78 -35.66 0.25
CA VAL A 111 12.75 -35.91 -0.76
C VAL A 111 11.75 -36.86 -0.13
N ASP A 112 10.55 -36.35 0.16
CA ASP A 112 9.45 -37.18 0.59
C ASP A 112 8.69 -37.67 -0.64
N THR A 113 8.78 -38.97 -0.92
CA THR A 113 8.05 -39.62 -2.02
C THR A 113 6.80 -40.35 -1.51
N SER A 114 6.43 -40.20 -0.24
CA SER A 114 5.17 -40.74 0.25
C SER A 114 4.03 -39.93 -0.38
N THR A 115 3.42 -40.51 -1.39
CA THR A 115 2.26 -39.94 -2.09
C THR A 115 1.11 -39.74 -1.11
N ALA A 116 0.53 -38.54 -1.10
CA ALA A 116 -0.89 -38.37 -0.77
C ALA A 116 -1.76 -38.95 -1.90
#